data_AF-A0A7C8VCT7-F1
#
_entry.id   AF-A0A7C8VCT7-F1
#
_cell.length_a   1.000
_cell.length_b   1.000
_cell.length_c   1.000
_cell.angle_alpha   90.00
_cell.angle_beta   90.00
_cell.angle_gamma   90.00
#
_symmetry.space_group_name_H-M   'P 1'
#
loop_
_entity.id
_entity.type
_entity.pdbx_description
1 polymer ?
#
loop_
_entity_poly.entity_id
_entity_poly.type
_entity_poly.pdbx_seq_one_letter_code
_entity_poly.pdbx_strand_id
1 'polypeptide(L)'
;MGKDYYSILGVPRTATEDDIKKAYKKLALKWHPDRNRDNKEASEKKFKEIGEAYEVLSDSQKRAIFDQVGEEGLKGGMPPPPPGGMPGGMPGGMPGGMPGGMPGMGGFGGMPFESFNFSTGPGGPHSGGHGSRANFAFNPSAAEDIFSKFFGGGNPFGQSRSGFDTDMHMGGMDDDGFGGMGGMPGGFGGIPRSHTMPTHTSTAPTAYTHNLTCTLEDLYKGTTKKLKFTQPNGSEPLILQNVIKPGYKAGTKLKHNNVLLTADGTKQTVEVVIQEAKHPRFVRDGDNLKTDLDVSLDEALGGINRTVEHLDGRKIPVKLNKGIQPGQVVIKKGEGMPNSKTGMKGDLFVTLKVKIPPLAESQIKKIQEILRSSA
;
A
#
# COMPACT_ATOMS: atom_id res chain seq x y z
N MET A 1 3.52 38.26 18.21
CA MET A 1 3.92 36.96 18.78
C MET A 1 3.63 35.91 17.72
N GLY A 2 4.67 35.24 17.22
CA GLY A 2 4.50 34.13 16.29
C GLY A 2 3.73 32.97 16.92
N LYS A 3 3.04 32.18 16.10
CA LYS A 3 2.33 30.98 16.52
C LYS A 3 3.33 29.96 17.06
N ASP A 4 3.05 29.41 18.24
CA ASP A 4 3.80 28.28 18.77
C ASP A 4 3.18 26.97 18.23
N TYR A 5 3.81 26.40 17.20
CA TYR A 5 3.34 25.16 16.56
C TYR A 5 3.33 23.96 17.52
N TYR A 6 4.18 23.94 18.55
CA TYR A 6 4.16 22.90 19.58
C TYR A 6 2.92 23.03 20.46
N SER A 7 2.54 24.27 20.79
CA SER A 7 1.31 24.55 21.54
C SER A 7 0.05 24.25 20.73
N ILE A 8 0.08 24.46 19.40
CA ILE A 8 -1.04 24.13 18.49
C ILE A 8 -1.25 22.61 18.39
N LEU A 9 -0.18 21.83 18.33
CA LEU A 9 -0.25 20.37 18.32
C LEU A 9 -0.42 19.77 19.74
N GLY A 10 -0.24 20.56 20.79
CA GLY A 10 -0.34 20.11 22.18
C GLY A 10 0.78 19.16 22.59
N VAL A 11 1.97 19.36 22.04
CA VAL A 11 3.18 18.56 22.30
C VAL A 11 4.29 19.41 22.91
N PRO A 12 5.18 18.85 23.74
CA PRO A 12 6.33 19.59 24.24
C PRO A 12 7.36 19.86 23.13
N ARG A 13 8.20 20.89 23.28
CA ARG A 13 9.29 21.19 22.32
C ARG A 13 10.31 20.07 22.16
N THR A 14 10.42 19.20 23.16
CA THR A 14 11.25 17.99 23.16
C THR A 14 10.60 16.78 22.48
N ALA A 15 9.39 16.93 21.90
CA ALA A 15 8.67 15.83 21.29
C ALA A 15 9.42 15.22 20.09
N THR A 16 9.35 13.89 19.98
CA THR A 16 9.89 13.17 18.83
C THR A 16 8.99 13.34 17.61
N GLU A 17 9.52 13.06 16.41
CA GLU A 17 8.75 13.13 15.16
C GLU A 17 7.49 12.23 15.21
N ASP A 18 7.61 11.05 15.83
CA ASP A 18 6.50 10.13 16.03
C ASP A 18 5.41 10.71 16.94
N ASP A 19 5.78 11.48 17.96
CA ASP A 19 4.82 12.13 18.87
C ASP A 19 4.09 13.29 18.19
N ILE A 20 4.81 14.06 17.36
CA ILE A 20 4.24 15.12 16.50
C ILE A 20 3.22 14.52 15.52
N LYS A 21 3.56 13.38 14.90
CA LYS A 21 2.68 12.66 13.96
C LYS A 21 1.44 12.08 14.64
N LYS A 22 1.59 11.52 15.85
CA LYS A 22 0.45 11.03 16.65
C LYS A 22 -0.48 12.16 17.07
N ALA A 23 0.08 13.29 17.50
CA ALA A 23 -0.69 14.48 17.90
C ALA A 23 -1.47 15.07 16.73
N TYR A 24 -0.82 15.22 15.56
CA TYR A 24 -1.48 15.64 14.32
C TYR A 24 -2.66 14.74 13.98
N LYS A 25 -2.47 13.41 13.97
CA LYS A 25 -3.55 12.46 13.64
C LYS A 25 -4.75 12.59 14.59
N LYS A 26 -4.49 12.77 15.89
CA LYS A 26 -5.53 12.93 16.91
C LYS A 26 -6.33 14.22 16.71
N LEU A 27 -5.65 15.33 16.41
CA LEU A 27 -6.28 16.64 16.24
C LEU A 27 -6.97 16.78 14.88
N ALA A 28 -6.39 16.24 13.80
CA ALA A 28 -7.00 16.19 12.47
C ALA A 28 -8.32 15.40 12.47
N LEU A 29 -8.39 14.29 13.21
CA LEU A 29 -9.62 13.53 13.38
C LEU A 29 -10.65 14.26 14.25
N LYS A 30 -10.20 15.09 15.21
CA LYS A 30 -11.08 15.85 16.11
C LYS A 30 -11.71 17.05 15.40
N TRP A 31 -10.93 17.73 14.56
CA TRP A 31 -11.35 18.95 13.86
C TRP A 31 -11.69 18.72 12.38
N HIS A 32 -11.93 17.47 11.98
CA HIS A 32 -12.31 17.15 10.60
C HIS A 32 -13.66 17.82 10.24
N PRO A 33 -13.79 18.48 9.07
CA PRO A 33 -15.01 19.18 8.66
C PRO A 33 -16.25 18.28 8.66
N ASP A 34 -16.10 17.01 8.26
CA ASP A 34 -17.21 16.05 8.22
C ASP A 34 -17.74 15.64 9.61
N ARG A 35 -16.92 15.75 10.66
CA ARG A 35 -17.32 15.42 12.05
C ARG A 35 -17.83 16.62 12.85
N ASN A 36 -17.62 17.83 12.34
CA ASN A 36 -18.01 19.09 12.99
C ASN A 36 -18.89 19.93 12.07
N ARG A 37 -20.00 19.33 11.61
CA ARG A 37 -20.93 19.95 10.64
C ARG A 37 -21.59 21.22 11.18
N ASP A 38 -21.77 21.31 12.50
CA ASP A 38 -22.41 22.45 13.17
C ASP A 38 -21.45 23.63 13.44
N ASN A 39 -20.13 23.39 13.38
CA ASN A 39 -19.11 24.42 13.64
C ASN A 39 -17.99 24.35 12.59
N LYS A 40 -18.41 24.46 11.33
CA LYS A 40 -17.56 24.28 10.16
C LYS A 40 -16.42 25.32 10.09
N GLU A 41 -16.71 26.57 10.37
CA GLU A 41 -15.75 27.68 10.24
C GLU A 41 -14.62 27.61 11.30
N ALA A 42 -14.94 27.32 12.56
CA ALA A 42 -13.92 27.15 13.60
C ALA A 42 -13.10 25.86 13.38
N SER A 43 -13.74 24.81 12.86
CA SER A 43 -13.08 23.53 12.57
C SER A 43 -12.12 23.63 11.41
N GLU A 44 -12.50 24.32 10.32
CA GLU A 44 -11.62 24.59 9.19
C GLU A 44 -10.42 25.44 9.60
N LYS A 45 -10.62 26.49 10.40
CA LYS A 45 -9.54 27.32 10.92
C LYS A 45 -8.57 26.51 11.78
N LYS A 46 -9.09 25.69 12.70
CA LYS A 46 -8.26 24.82 13.55
C LYS A 46 -7.54 23.76 12.74
N PHE A 47 -8.22 23.14 11.78
CA PHE A 47 -7.63 22.15 10.89
C PHE A 47 -6.49 22.73 10.06
N LYS A 48 -6.64 23.96 9.57
CA LYS A 48 -5.59 24.69 8.85
C LYS A 48 -4.39 25.00 9.75
N GLU A 49 -4.62 25.47 10.98
CA GLU A 49 -3.56 25.71 11.97
C GLU A 49 -2.79 24.41 12.32
N ILE A 50 -3.50 23.29 12.46
CA ILE A 50 -2.92 21.98 12.74
C ILE A 50 -2.07 21.46 11.57
N GLY A 51 -2.53 21.69 10.33
CA GLY A 51 -1.80 21.33 9.11
C GLY A 51 -0.50 22.12 8.95
N GLU A 52 -0.57 23.44 9.16
CA GLU A 52 0.59 24.35 9.13
C GLU A 52 1.65 23.94 10.17
N ALA A 53 1.21 23.63 11.39
CA ALA A 53 2.10 23.17 12.46
C ALA A 53 2.80 21.85 12.13
N TYR A 54 2.06 20.89 11.55
CA TYR A 54 2.64 19.60 11.17
C TYR A 54 3.63 19.74 10.01
N GLU A 55 3.36 20.57 9.01
CA GLU A 55 4.27 20.76 7.89
C GLU A 55 5.65 21.30 8.33
N VAL A 56 5.65 22.22 9.29
CA VAL A 56 6.88 22.83 9.81
C VAL A 56 7.61 21.89 10.78
N LEU A 57 6.88 21.19 11.66
CA LEU A 57 7.49 20.36 12.71
C LEU A 57 7.82 18.93 12.26
N SER A 58 7.25 18.46 11.14
CA SER A 58 7.54 17.12 10.59
C SER A 58 8.84 17.06 9.78
N ASP A 59 9.30 18.20 9.25
CA ASP A 59 10.55 18.29 8.50
C ASP A 59 11.69 18.76 9.41
N SER A 60 12.79 17.99 9.44
CA SER A 60 13.93 18.27 10.33
C SER A 60 14.60 19.61 10.05
N GLN A 61 14.63 20.08 8.81
CA GLN A 61 15.23 21.37 8.43
C GLN A 61 14.29 22.52 8.77
N LYS A 62 12.98 22.40 8.48
CA LYS A 62 11.98 23.42 8.84
C LYS A 62 11.81 23.55 10.34
N ARG A 63 11.87 22.44 11.08
CA ARG A 63 11.83 22.42 12.55
C ARG A 63 13.03 23.15 13.15
N ALA A 64 14.24 22.91 12.63
CA ALA A 64 15.44 23.61 13.10
C ALA A 64 15.36 25.13 12.89
N ILE A 65 14.86 25.57 11.72
CA ILE A 65 14.66 27.00 11.42
C ILE A 65 13.59 27.60 12.33
N PHE A 66 12.49 26.88 12.56
CA PHE A 66 11.43 27.30 13.47
C PHE A 66 11.91 27.42 14.92
N ASP A 67 12.71 26.46 15.39
CA ASP A 67 13.25 26.46 16.75
C ASP A 67 14.26 27.60 16.97
N GLN A 68 14.93 28.05 15.90
CA GLN A 68 15.96 29.09 15.95
C GLN A 68 15.42 30.52 15.73
N VAL A 69 14.42 30.69 14.85
CA VAL A 69 13.95 32.02 14.38
C VAL A 69 12.43 32.21 14.52
N GLY A 70 11.68 31.16 14.87
CA GLY A 70 10.22 31.21 14.99
C GLY A 70 9.48 31.33 13.65
N GLU A 71 8.17 31.59 13.69
CA GLU A 71 7.32 31.72 12.49
C GLU A 71 7.82 32.81 11.51
N GLU A 72 8.48 33.86 12.02
CA GLU A 72 8.95 34.99 11.22
C GLU A 72 10.13 34.60 10.30
N GLY A 73 10.96 33.63 10.70
CA GLY A 73 12.06 33.10 9.87
C GLY A 73 11.61 32.17 8.75
N LEU A 74 10.38 31.64 8.82
CA LEU A 74 9.77 30.84 7.75
C LEU A 74 9.07 31.72 6.70
N LYS A 75 8.67 32.94 7.06
CA LYS A 75 8.01 33.91 6.16
C LYS A 75 8.98 34.93 5.55
N GLY A 76 10.05 35.28 6.25
CA GLY A 76 11.14 36.08 5.72
C GLY A 76 12.16 35.18 5.04
N GLY A 77 12.16 35.17 3.70
CA GLY A 77 13.21 34.47 2.94
C GLY A 77 14.59 34.79 3.49
N MET A 78 15.39 33.75 3.74
CA MET A 78 16.74 33.84 4.29
C MET A 78 17.55 34.91 3.53
N PRO A 79 18.23 35.85 4.21
CA PRO A 79 19.14 36.75 3.51
C PRO A 79 20.27 35.91 2.89
N PRO A 80 20.68 36.20 1.64
CA PRO A 80 21.81 35.51 1.03
C PRO A 80 23.08 35.79 1.84
N PRO A 81 24.06 34.87 1.86
CA PRO A 81 25.35 35.16 2.47
C PRO A 81 25.96 36.40 1.79
N PRO A 82 26.59 37.32 2.53
CA PRO A 82 27.08 38.57 1.97
C PRO A 82 28.20 38.31 0.95
N PRO A 83 28.26 39.09 -0.15
CA PRO A 83 29.30 38.96 -1.15
C PRO A 83 30.62 39.54 -0.62
N GLY A 84 31.58 38.67 -0.33
CA GLY A 84 33.00 39.00 -0.23
C GLY A 84 33.44 39.76 1.02
N GLY A 85 34.24 39.10 1.86
CA GLY A 85 35.01 39.79 2.91
C GLY A 85 35.58 38.84 3.96
N MET A 86 36.69 38.18 3.65
CA MET A 86 37.58 37.65 4.69
C MET A 86 38.80 38.59 4.78
N PRO A 87 38.97 39.36 5.87
CA PRO A 87 40.12 40.22 6.06
C PRO A 87 41.30 39.42 6.63
N GLY A 88 42.46 39.55 5.99
CA GLY A 88 43.78 39.65 6.64
C GLY A 88 44.32 38.48 7.47
N GLY A 89 45.18 37.69 6.84
CA GLY A 89 46.58 37.49 7.26
C GLY A 89 46.90 36.62 8.48
N MET A 90 47.63 35.52 8.24
CA MET A 90 48.78 35.15 9.08
C MET A 90 49.87 34.47 8.23
N PRO A 91 51.18 34.66 8.55
CA PRO A 91 52.27 34.52 7.61
C PRO A 91 53.02 33.19 7.72
N GLY A 92 53.63 32.78 6.62
CA GLY A 92 54.77 31.87 6.62
C GLY A 92 54.52 30.53 5.92
N GLY A 93 55.38 30.21 4.93
CA GLY A 93 55.63 28.81 4.57
C GLY A 93 55.59 28.42 3.09
N MET A 94 56.46 29.04 2.27
CA MET A 94 57.29 28.42 1.20
C MET A 94 56.66 27.65 0.00
N PRO A 95 57.37 27.58 -1.15
CA PRO A 95 56.81 27.37 -2.47
C PRO A 95 57.05 25.96 -3.03
N GLY A 96 56.20 25.57 -3.98
CA GLY A 96 56.56 24.58 -5.00
C GLY A 96 55.62 23.39 -5.13
N GLY A 97 55.39 23.00 -6.38
CA GLY A 97 55.18 21.59 -6.75
C GLY A 97 53.73 21.10 -6.84
N MET A 98 53.19 21.15 -8.06
CA MET A 98 52.20 20.20 -8.61
C MET A 98 52.82 18.77 -8.63
N PRO A 99 52.14 17.65 -8.99
CA PRO A 99 50.71 17.26 -9.01
C PRO A 99 50.44 15.91 -8.28
N GLY A 100 49.18 15.62 -7.93
CA GLY A 100 48.69 14.23 -7.83
C GLY A 100 48.11 13.81 -6.47
N GLY A 101 46.79 13.59 -6.45
CA GLY A 101 46.05 13.00 -5.33
C GLY A 101 44.55 12.87 -5.65
N MET A 102 44.17 11.71 -6.19
CA MET A 102 42.80 11.18 -6.38
C MET A 102 42.13 10.90 -4.99
N PRO A 103 40.87 10.43 -4.81
CA PRO A 103 39.65 10.33 -5.65
C PRO A 103 38.35 10.80 -4.94
N GLY A 104 37.25 10.94 -5.70
CA GLY A 104 35.93 10.51 -5.21
C GLY A 104 34.82 11.57 -5.12
N MET A 105 33.70 11.25 -5.80
CA MET A 105 32.36 11.81 -5.65
C MET A 105 32.03 13.07 -6.48
N GLY A 106 31.71 12.82 -7.76
CA GLY A 106 31.05 13.77 -8.65
C GLY A 106 29.56 13.45 -8.85
N GLY A 107 28.77 14.51 -9.03
CA GLY A 107 27.39 14.54 -9.54
C GLY A 107 26.34 14.63 -8.42
N PHE A 108 25.50 15.66 -8.30
CA PHE A 108 24.83 16.45 -9.33
C PHE A 108 24.55 17.88 -8.85
N GLY A 109 24.81 18.86 -9.71
CA GLY A 109 24.40 20.24 -9.53
C GLY A 109 23.04 20.55 -10.15
N GLY A 110 22.48 21.70 -9.72
CA GLY A 110 21.57 22.54 -10.52
C GLY A 110 20.09 22.44 -10.19
N MET A 111 19.58 23.37 -9.35
CA MET A 111 18.43 24.25 -9.65
C MET A 111 18.35 25.37 -8.58
N PRO A 112 17.95 26.60 -8.95
CA PRO A 112 17.96 27.76 -8.06
C PRO A 112 16.76 27.75 -7.09
N PHE A 113 17.02 28.23 -5.88
CA PHE A 113 16.07 28.38 -4.78
C PHE A 113 14.96 29.39 -5.15
N GLU A 114 13.74 28.92 -5.38
CA GLU A 114 12.54 29.77 -5.54
C GLU A 114 12.01 30.21 -4.17
N SER A 115 11.84 31.52 -4.03
CA SER A 115 11.23 32.21 -2.89
C SER A 115 9.70 32.04 -2.89
N PHE A 116 9.12 31.66 -1.75
CA PHE A 116 7.67 31.53 -1.59
C PHE A 116 7.04 32.76 -0.93
N ASN A 117 6.00 33.29 -1.57
CA ASN A 117 5.26 34.48 -1.16
C ASN A 117 3.94 34.10 -0.46
N PHE A 118 3.68 34.63 0.73
CA PHE A 118 2.44 34.42 1.48
C PHE A 118 1.63 35.71 1.48
N SER A 119 0.63 35.84 0.58
CA SER A 119 -0.25 37.01 0.54
C SER A 119 -1.59 36.72 1.23
N THR A 120 -1.87 37.49 2.27
CA THR A 120 -3.17 37.62 2.93
C THR A 120 -3.78 38.97 2.55
N GLY A 121 -4.84 38.99 1.74
CA GLY A 121 -5.59 40.23 1.45
C GLY A 121 -6.76 40.04 0.46
N PRO A 122 -7.95 40.64 0.69
CA PRO A 122 -9.15 40.39 -0.11
C PRO A 122 -9.43 41.48 -1.19
N GLY A 123 -9.74 41.04 -2.42
CA GLY A 123 -10.65 41.71 -3.38
C GLY A 123 -10.11 42.85 -4.28
N GLY A 124 -10.20 42.67 -5.60
CA GLY A 124 -10.25 43.77 -6.59
C GLY A 124 -9.49 43.54 -7.92
N PRO A 125 -10.04 43.87 -9.11
CA PRO A 125 -9.64 43.34 -10.43
C PRO A 125 -8.62 44.22 -11.18
N HIS A 126 -7.85 43.66 -12.14
CA HIS A 126 -7.29 44.24 -13.42
C HIS A 126 -6.38 43.17 -14.08
N SER A 127 -6.74 42.60 -15.23
CA SER A 127 -6.41 42.98 -16.62
C SER A 127 -4.93 42.83 -17.05
N GLY A 128 -4.66 41.82 -17.91
CA GLY A 128 -3.73 41.91 -19.04
C GLY A 128 -2.31 41.34 -18.89
N GLY A 129 -2.01 40.27 -19.65
CA GLY A 129 -0.67 40.06 -20.25
C GLY A 129 0.16 38.83 -19.83
N HIS A 130 0.11 37.78 -20.67
CA HIS A 130 1.13 36.76 -21.00
C HIS A 130 2.16 36.30 -19.95
N GLY A 131 2.02 35.03 -19.51
CA GLY A 131 3.09 34.24 -18.89
C GLY A 131 2.55 33.09 -18.05
N SER A 132 2.66 31.86 -18.55
CA SER A 132 2.26 30.63 -17.83
C SER A 132 3.08 30.47 -16.54
N ARG A 133 2.51 30.90 -15.41
CA ARG A 133 3.00 30.64 -14.05
C ARG A 133 2.00 29.73 -13.34
N ALA A 134 2.49 28.60 -12.83
CA ALA A 134 1.69 27.67 -12.03
C ALA A 134 1.31 28.33 -10.70
N ASN A 135 0.05 28.75 -10.59
CA ASN A 135 -0.55 29.34 -9.41
C ASN A 135 -0.90 28.20 -8.42
N PHE A 136 -0.05 27.92 -7.42
CA PHE A 136 -0.41 27.01 -6.32
C PHE A 136 -1.27 27.76 -5.28
N ALA A 137 -2.53 27.98 -5.63
CA ALA A 137 -3.55 28.38 -4.66
C ALA A 137 -3.98 27.15 -3.85
N PHE A 138 -3.98 27.25 -2.52
CA PHE A 138 -4.54 26.24 -1.63
C PHE A 138 -6.04 26.14 -1.86
N ASN A 139 -6.48 25.06 -2.50
CA ASN A 139 -7.90 24.80 -2.77
C ASN A 139 -8.43 23.86 -1.67
N PRO A 140 -9.38 24.26 -0.83
CA PRO A 140 -9.88 23.45 0.28
C PRO A 140 -10.57 22.16 -0.15
N SER A 141 -10.95 22.01 -1.43
CA SER A 141 -11.43 20.74 -2.01
C SER A 141 -10.32 19.74 -2.35
N ALA A 142 -9.04 20.14 -2.25
CA ALA A 142 -7.90 19.25 -2.47
C ALA A 142 -7.45 18.53 -1.19
N ALA A 143 -8.06 18.85 -0.03
CA ALA A 143 -7.81 18.11 1.20
C ALA A 143 -8.40 16.70 1.13
N GLU A 144 -9.57 16.53 0.50
CA GLU A 144 -10.14 15.22 0.19
C GLU A 144 -9.27 14.42 -0.80
N ASP A 145 -8.56 15.06 -1.72
CA ASP A 145 -7.69 14.39 -2.70
C ASP A 145 -6.31 13.98 -2.15
N ILE A 146 -5.80 14.72 -1.16
CA ILE A 146 -4.59 14.35 -0.43
C ILE A 146 -4.91 13.25 0.60
N PHE A 147 -6.08 13.32 1.23
CA PHE A 147 -6.57 12.29 2.15
C PHE A 147 -7.00 11.02 1.40
N SER A 148 -7.60 11.09 0.21
CA SER A 148 -7.93 9.92 -0.61
C SER A 148 -6.70 9.24 -1.21
N LYS A 149 -5.62 9.98 -1.49
CA LYS A 149 -4.32 9.41 -1.86
C LYS A 149 -3.61 8.65 -0.73
N PHE A 150 -3.95 8.92 0.53
CA PHE A 150 -3.29 8.29 1.69
C PHE A 150 -4.21 7.34 2.50
N PHE A 151 -5.53 7.56 2.48
CA PHE A 151 -6.56 6.82 3.23
C PHE A 151 -7.71 6.27 2.36
N GLY A 152 -7.69 6.46 1.03
CA GLY A 152 -8.70 5.98 0.08
C GLY A 152 -8.65 4.48 -0.20
N GLY A 153 -8.69 3.66 0.85
CA GLY A 153 -8.58 2.21 0.76
C GLY A 153 -9.27 1.48 1.90
N GLY A 154 -10.56 1.71 2.08
CA GLY A 154 -11.47 0.78 2.76
C GLY A 154 -11.52 0.86 4.28
N ASN A 155 -12.74 1.10 4.79
CA ASN A 155 -13.14 0.86 6.17
C ASN A 155 -12.60 -0.48 6.72
N PRO A 156 -11.91 -0.49 7.87
CA PRO A 156 -11.57 -1.73 8.59
C PRO A 156 -12.63 -2.10 9.66
N PHE A 157 -13.80 -1.46 9.65
CA PHE A 157 -14.86 -1.70 10.63
C PHE A 157 -16.17 -2.04 9.94
N GLY A 158 -16.19 -3.20 9.29
CA GLY A 158 -17.39 -3.86 8.83
C GLY A 158 -17.17 -5.35 8.98
N GLN A 159 -17.99 -5.98 9.83
CA GLN A 159 -18.20 -7.42 9.90
C GLN A 159 -17.26 -8.21 10.82
N SER A 160 -17.46 -8.04 12.14
CA SER A 160 -17.65 -9.15 13.09
C SER A 160 -17.92 -8.61 14.49
N ARG A 161 -19.20 -8.48 14.86
CA ARG A 161 -19.64 -8.64 16.25
C ARG A 161 -20.85 -9.57 16.27
N SER A 162 -20.57 -10.76 16.77
CA SER A 162 -21.53 -11.71 17.33
C SER A 162 -22.10 -11.14 18.63
N GLY A 163 -23.40 -11.36 18.84
CA GLY A 163 -24.05 -11.52 20.15
C GLY A 163 -24.48 -10.24 20.87
N PHE A 164 -25.78 -9.92 20.85
CA PHE A 164 -26.65 -9.90 22.03
C PHE A 164 -28.13 -9.73 21.60
N ASP A 165 -28.96 -10.62 22.13
CA ASP A 165 -30.39 -10.84 21.94
C ASP A 165 -31.31 -9.60 22.00
N THR A 166 -32.39 -9.61 21.22
CA THR A 166 -33.77 -9.58 21.74
C THR A 166 -34.75 -10.02 20.64
N ASP A 167 -35.31 -11.20 20.88
CA ASP A 167 -36.66 -11.67 20.53
C ASP A 167 -37.61 -10.67 19.85
N MET A 168 -38.17 -11.07 18.70
CA MET A 168 -39.59 -10.93 18.36
C MET A 168 -39.86 -11.71 17.06
N HIS A 169 -40.26 -12.96 17.28
CA HIS A 169 -41.05 -13.81 16.40
C HIS A 169 -42.30 -13.06 15.88
N MET A 170 -42.49 -12.99 14.56
CA MET A 170 -43.79 -13.06 13.85
C MET A 170 -43.44 -13.23 12.36
N GLY A 171 -43.69 -14.36 11.69
CA GLY A 171 -44.88 -15.19 11.75
C GLY A 171 -45.81 -14.73 10.62
N GLY A 172 -45.86 -15.52 9.54
CA GLY A 172 -46.51 -15.16 8.28
C GLY A 172 -48.03 -15.08 8.32
N MET A 173 -48.58 -14.49 7.26
CA MET A 173 -49.98 -14.61 6.85
C MET A 173 -50.04 -14.51 5.32
N ASP A 174 -50.31 -15.64 4.70
CA ASP A 174 -51.01 -15.76 3.42
C ASP A 174 -52.48 -15.35 3.64
N ASP A 175 -53.10 -14.69 2.66
CA ASP A 175 -54.42 -15.05 2.08
C ASP A 175 -54.95 -13.92 1.16
N ASP A 176 -55.22 -14.32 -0.08
CA ASP A 176 -56.38 -14.02 -0.91
C ASP A 176 -56.98 -12.60 -1.04
N GLY A 177 -56.84 -12.08 -2.28
CA GLY A 177 -58.00 -11.81 -3.14
C GLY A 177 -58.84 -10.57 -2.84
N PHE A 178 -58.78 -9.58 -3.75
CA PHE A 178 -59.98 -8.94 -4.29
C PHE A 178 -59.64 -8.07 -5.51
N GLY A 179 -60.27 -8.38 -6.65
CA GLY A 179 -60.26 -7.54 -7.83
C GLY A 179 -61.33 -6.44 -7.78
N GLY A 180 -61.21 -5.47 -8.70
CA GLY A 180 -62.37 -4.74 -9.21
C GLY A 180 -62.38 -3.22 -9.05
N MET A 181 -62.02 -2.54 -10.15
CA MET A 181 -62.89 -1.59 -10.87
C MET A 181 -63.05 -0.13 -10.39
N GLY A 182 -62.91 0.78 -11.38
CA GLY A 182 -63.39 2.18 -11.37
C GLY A 182 -62.25 3.20 -11.32
N GLY A 183 -61.88 3.97 -12.35
CA GLY A 183 -62.66 4.58 -13.42
C GLY A 183 -62.94 6.05 -13.09
N MET A 184 -62.13 7.00 -13.60
CA MET A 184 -62.61 8.20 -14.31
C MET A 184 -61.45 9.11 -14.81
N PRO A 185 -61.71 9.93 -15.86
CA PRO A 185 -60.72 10.48 -16.78
C PRO A 185 -60.57 12.01 -16.70
N GLY A 186 -59.41 12.50 -17.14
CA GLY A 186 -59.11 13.91 -17.41
C GLY A 186 -57.58 14.09 -17.39
N GLY A 187 -56.88 14.39 -18.47
CA GLY A 187 -57.18 15.35 -19.51
C GLY A 187 -56.33 16.60 -19.27
N PHE A 188 -55.01 16.53 -19.48
CA PHE A 188 -54.18 17.71 -19.73
C PHE A 188 -52.88 17.28 -20.42
N GLY A 189 -52.71 17.75 -21.66
CA GLY A 189 -51.49 17.58 -22.44
C GLY A 189 -50.35 18.38 -21.80
N GLY A 190 -49.26 17.68 -21.48
CA GLY A 190 -48.02 18.25 -20.96
C GLY A 190 -46.84 17.47 -21.53
N ILE A 191 -46.23 18.05 -22.55
CA ILE A 191 -44.92 17.77 -23.16
C ILE A 191 -44.02 16.82 -22.33
N PRO A 192 -43.63 15.64 -22.83
CA PRO A 192 -42.62 14.84 -22.15
C PRO A 192 -41.25 15.49 -22.37
N ARG A 193 -40.74 16.19 -21.35
CA ARG A 193 -39.32 16.56 -21.29
C ARG A 193 -38.51 15.29 -21.05
N SER A 194 -38.12 14.62 -22.14
CA SER A 194 -37.05 13.61 -22.09
C SER A 194 -35.71 14.32 -21.85
N HIS A 195 -35.43 14.64 -20.59
CA HIS A 195 -34.05 14.84 -20.16
C HIS A 195 -33.43 13.46 -19.93
N THR A 196 -33.20 12.73 -21.03
CA THR A 196 -32.13 11.73 -21.08
C THR A 196 -30.84 12.49 -20.90
N MET A 197 -30.37 12.54 -19.65
CA MET A 197 -29.00 12.91 -19.34
C MET A 197 -28.10 11.97 -20.16
N PRO A 198 -27.22 12.48 -21.04
CA PRO A 198 -26.16 11.65 -21.55
C PRO A 198 -25.31 11.26 -20.34
N THR A 199 -25.41 10.00 -19.91
CA THR A 199 -24.36 9.40 -19.12
C THR A 199 -23.12 9.50 -19.98
N HIS A 200 -22.28 10.50 -19.72
CA HIS A 200 -20.88 10.44 -20.10
C HIS A 200 -20.34 9.21 -19.40
N THR A 201 -20.42 8.06 -20.08
CA THR A 201 -19.51 6.96 -19.84
C THR A 201 -18.14 7.57 -20.13
N SER A 202 -17.49 8.10 -19.09
CA SER A 202 -16.06 8.30 -19.14
C SER A 202 -15.52 6.90 -19.41
N THR A 203 -15.25 6.59 -20.67
CA THR A 203 -14.44 5.44 -21.04
C THR A 203 -13.16 5.62 -20.26
N ALA A 204 -13.04 4.88 -19.17
CA ALA A 204 -11.87 4.92 -18.33
C ALA A 204 -10.65 4.75 -19.25
N PRO A 205 -9.60 5.57 -19.11
CA PRO A 205 -8.44 5.51 -20.00
C PRO A 205 -8.00 4.06 -20.12
N THR A 206 -7.88 3.57 -21.35
CA THR A 206 -7.57 2.18 -21.70
C THR A 206 -6.19 1.81 -21.14
N ALA A 207 -6.15 1.34 -19.89
CA ALA A 207 -4.91 0.96 -19.25
C ALA A 207 -4.38 -0.32 -19.92
N TYR A 208 -3.13 -0.28 -20.38
CA TYR A 208 -2.47 -1.44 -20.95
C TYR A 208 -2.13 -2.41 -19.83
N THR A 209 -2.76 -3.59 -19.83
CA THR A 209 -2.55 -4.61 -18.80
C THR A 209 -1.46 -5.59 -19.23
N HIS A 210 -0.48 -5.83 -18.37
CA HIS A 210 0.59 -6.80 -18.60
C HIS A 210 0.74 -7.75 -17.42
N ASN A 211 0.86 -9.05 -17.69
CA ASN A 211 1.01 -10.06 -16.65
C ASN A 211 2.47 -10.23 -16.25
N LEU A 212 2.75 -10.25 -14.95
CA LEU A 212 4.08 -10.49 -14.40
C LEU A 212 4.10 -11.78 -13.58
N THR A 213 4.64 -12.84 -14.18
CA THR A 213 4.78 -14.14 -13.53
C THR A 213 5.85 -14.10 -12.44
N CYS A 214 5.46 -14.47 -11.21
CA CYS A 214 6.31 -14.52 -10.03
C CYS A 214 6.26 -15.93 -9.43
N THR A 215 7.41 -16.46 -9.00
CA THR A 215 7.45 -17.76 -8.30
C THR A 215 7.06 -17.60 -6.83
N LEU A 216 6.83 -18.71 -6.12
CA LEU A 216 6.53 -18.65 -4.69
C LEU A 216 7.71 -18.09 -3.88
N GLU A 217 8.94 -18.36 -4.29
CA GLU A 217 10.16 -17.82 -3.69
C GLU A 217 10.26 -16.30 -3.86
N ASP A 218 9.95 -15.80 -5.07
CA ASP A 218 9.87 -14.36 -5.37
C ASP A 218 8.85 -13.69 -4.45
N LEU A 219 7.67 -14.30 -4.28
CA LEU A 219 6.58 -13.79 -3.45
C LEU A 219 6.85 -13.98 -1.95
N TYR A 220 7.71 -14.91 -1.57
CA TYR A 220 8.08 -15.16 -0.17
C TYR A 220 9.15 -14.17 0.30
N LYS A 221 10.23 -13.99 -0.48
CA LYS A 221 11.37 -13.13 -0.11
C LYS A 221 11.16 -11.68 -0.54
N GLY A 222 10.28 -11.44 -1.49
CA GLY A 222 10.22 -10.17 -2.22
C GLY A 222 11.32 -10.11 -3.27
N THR A 223 11.05 -9.44 -4.38
CA THR A 223 12.01 -9.29 -5.49
C THR A 223 11.70 -8.04 -6.28
N THR A 224 12.60 -7.66 -7.18
CA THR A 224 12.35 -6.59 -8.15
C THR A 224 12.48 -7.13 -9.55
N LYS A 225 11.39 -7.08 -10.33
CA LYS A 225 11.37 -7.54 -11.72
C LYS A 225 11.26 -6.36 -12.68
N LYS A 226 12.13 -6.34 -13.69
CA LYS A 226 12.12 -5.34 -14.75
C LYS A 226 11.31 -5.87 -15.92
N LEU A 227 10.39 -5.06 -16.44
CA LEU A 227 9.64 -5.34 -17.67
C LEU A 227 10.03 -4.33 -18.74
N LYS A 228 10.24 -4.81 -19.96
CA LYS A 228 10.68 -4.01 -21.09
C LYS A 228 9.54 -3.89 -22.10
N PHE A 229 9.18 -2.67 -22.46
CA PHE A 229 8.14 -2.36 -23.44
C PHE A 229 8.76 -1.63 -24.64
N THR A 230 8.43 -2.09 -25.84
CA THR A 230 8.86 -1.45 -27.10
C THR A 230 8.02 -0.20 -27.35
N GLN A 231 8.66 0.90 -27.73
CA GLN A 231 7.97 2.15 -28.07
C GLN A 231 7.73 2.27 -29.58
N PRO A 232 6.59 2.82 -30.03
CA PRO A 232 6.18 2.83 -31.43
C PRO A 232 7.01 3.75 -32.33
N ASN A 233 7.70 4.74 -31.76
CA ASN A 233 8.48 5.75 -32.49
C ASN A 233 9.97 5.37 -32.68
N GLY A 234 10.35 4.11 -32.43
CA GLY A 234 11.74 3.67 -32.51
C GLY A 234 12.65 4.23 -31.41
N SER A 235 12.09 4.92 -30.41
CA SER A 235 12.84 5.38 -29.23
C SER A 235 13.29 4.20 -28.36
N GLU A 236 14.18 4.51 -27.40
CA GLU A 236 14.65 3.54 -26.44
C GLU A 236 13.51 2.81 -25.71
N PRO A 237 13.65 1.50 -25.48
CA PRO A 237 12.60 0.71 -24.85
C PRO A 237 12.33 1.18 -23.42
N LEU A 238 11.06 1.30 -23.06
CA LEU A 238 10.65 1.64 -21.70
C LEU A 238 10.89 0.46 -20.77
N ILE A 239 11.70 0.66 -19.73
CA ILE A 239 11.95 -0.36 -18.70
C ILE A 239 11.24 0.04 -17.42
N LEU A 240 10.24 -0.75 -17.02
CA LEU A 240 9.50 -0.57 -15.77
C LEU A 240 10.07 -1.49 -14.70
N GLN A 241 10.54 -0.90 -13.60
CA GLN A 241 11.02 -1.63 -12.43
C GLN A 241 9.86 -1.88 -11.45
N ASN A 242 9.48 -3.14 -11.28
CA ASN A 242 8.35 -3.55 -10.44
C ASN A 242 8.87 -4.14 -9.14
N VAL A 243 8.70 -3.43 -8.03
CA VAL A 243 9.05 -3.90 -6.69
C VAL A 243 7.92 -4.78 -6.16
N ILE A 244 8.20 -6.07 -6.03
CA ILE A 244 7.29 -7.08 -5.50
C ILE A 244 7.63 -7.28 -4.03
N LYS A 245 6.73 -6.84 -3.14
CA LYS A 245 6.95 -7.02 -1.69
C LYS A 245 6.62 -8.45 -1.28
N PRO A 246 7.25 -8.95 -0.20
CA PRO A 246 6.86 -10.21 0.41
C PRO A 246 5.35 -10.28 0.67
N GLY A 247 4.74 -11.41 0.30
CA GLY A 247 3.35 -11.71 0.58
C GLY A 247 2.35 -11.18 -0.44
N TYR A 248 2.81 -10.52 -1.51
CA TYR A 248 1.93 -10.16 -2.62
C TYR A 248 1.19 -11.40 -3.16
N LYS A 249 -0.09 -11.21 -3.48
CA LYS A 249 -1.00 -12.27 -3.94
C LYS A 249 -1.21 -12.14 -5.45
N ALA A 250 -1.54 -13.25 -6.11
CA ALA A 250 -2.00 -13.22 -7.49
C ALA A 250 -3.14 -12.21 -7.67
N GLY A 251 -3.12 -11.45 -8.76
CA GLY A 251 -4.07 -10.38 -9.05
C GLY A 251 -3.68 -9.00 -8.48
N THR A 252 -2.63 -8.89 -7.66
CA THR A 252 -2.13 -7.59 -7.21
C THR A 252 -1.69 -6.76 -8.42
N LYS A 253 -2.18 -5.51 -8.51
CA LYS A 253 -1.92 -4.61 -9.62
C LYS A 253 -0.89 -3.54 -9.24
N LEU A 254 0.14 -3.38 -10.06
CA LEU A 254 1.14 -2.31 -9.95
C LEU A 254 0.90 -1.33 -11.09
N LYS A 255 0.54 -0.09 -10.76
CA LYS A 255 0.18 0.94 -11.75
C LYS A 255 1.36 1.85 -12.05
N HIS A 256 1.64 2.04 -13.34
CA HIS A 256 2.59 3.02 -13.85
C HIS A 256 1.83 4.01 -14.72
N ASN A 257 1.53 5.18 -14.18
CA ASN A 257 0.59 6.13 -14.80
C ASN A 257 1.23 6.85 -15.99
N ASN A 258 0.54 6.81 -17.14
CA ASN A 258 0.89 7.54 -18.36
C ASN A 258 2.36 7.36 -18.79
N VAL A 259 2.86 6.12 -18.75
CA VAL A 259 4.27 5.81 -19.06
C VAL A 259 4.48 5.27 -20.47
N LEU A 260 3.52 4.55 -21.03
CA LEU A 260 3.67 3.86 -22.31
C LEU A 260 3.13 4.74 -23.44
N LEU A 261 3.93 4.97 -24.48
CA LEU A 261 3.51 5.73 -25.65
C LEU A 261 2.68 4.84 -26.59
N THR A 262 1.52 5.32 -27.02
CA THR A 262 0.67 4.66 -28.03
C THR A 262 1.05 5.14 -29.43
N ALA A 263 0.55 4.44 -30.46
CA ALA A 263 0.76 4.82 -31.86
C ALA A 263 0.23 6.23 -32.18
N ASP A 264 -0.81 6.66 -31.47
CA ASP A 264 -1.44 7.98 -31.63
C ASP A 264 -0.65 9.11 -30.92
N GLY A 265 0.51 8.80 -30.36
CA GLY A 265 1.36 9.75 -29.62
C GLY A 265 0.86 10.10 -28.22
N THR A 266 -0.24 9.48 -27.75
CA THR A 266 -0.74 9.66 -26.38
C THR A 266 -0.01 8.74 -25.39
N LYS A 267 0.04 9.14 -24.12
CA LYS A 267 0.61 8.29 -23.07
C LYS A 267 -0.51 7.53 -22.36
N GLN A 268 -0.36 6.21 -22.27
CA GLN A 268 -1.27 5.32 -21.56
C GLN A 268 -0.65 4.78 -20.26
N THR A 269 -1.51 4.47 -19.30
CA THR A 269 -1.13 3.84 -18.04
C THR A 269 -0.88 2.35 -18.24
N VAL A 270 0.17 1.81 -17.62
CA VAL A 270 0.46 0.37 -17.62
C VAL A 270 0.05 -0.22 -16.26
N GLU A 271 -0.85 -1.19 -16.28
CA GLU A 271 -1.19 -2.01 -15.11
C GLU A 271 -0.46 -3.35 -15.21
N VAL A 272 0.53 -3.55 -14.34
CA VAL A 272 1.23 -4.83 -14.22
C VAL A 272 0.51 -5.69 -13.18
N VAL A 273 -0.03 -6.84 -13.60
CA VAL A 273 -0.79 -7.75 -12.76
C VAL A 273 0.08 -8.94 -12.38
N ILE A 274 0.24 -9.17 -11.08
CA ILE A 274 1.04 -10.29 -10.59
C ILE A 274 0.30 -11.61 -10.85
N GLN A 275 0.99 -12.55 -11.49
CA GLN A 275 0.56 -13.93 -11.62
C GLN A 275 1.48 -14.84 -10.85
N GLU A 276 0.92 -15.87 -10.23
CA GLU A 276 1.68 -16.85 -9.46
C GLU A 276 2.05 -18.04 -10.36
N ALA A 277 3.34 -18.38 -10.40
CA ALA A 277 3.82 -19.55 -11.11
C ALA A 277 3.55 -20.82 -10.31
N LYS A 278 3.23 -21.92 -11.02
CA LYS A 278 3.09 -23.24 -10.39
C LYS A 278 4.43 -23.70 -9.81
N HIS A 279 4.45 -24.06 -8.54
CA HIS A 279 5.65 -24.56 -7.86
C HIS A 279 5.63 -26.09 -7.77
N PRO A 280 6.78 -26.79 -7.92
CA PRO A 280 6.83 -28.25 -7.95
C PRO A 280 6.47 -28.94 -6.61
N ARG A 281 6.77 -28.30 -5.47
CA ARG A 281 6.61 -28.90 -4.13
C ARG A 281 5.49 -28.27 -3.29
N PHE A 282 5.11 -27.03 -3.60
CA PHE A 282 4.27 -26.23 -2.71
C PHE A 282 3.07 -25.70 -3.49
N VAL A 283 1.93 -25.68 -2.83
CA VAL A 283 0.72 -25.04 -3.31
C VAL A 283 0.35 -23.98 -2.29
N ARG A 284 0.19 -22.74 -2.74
CA ARG A 284 -0.23 -21.65 -1.86
C ARG A 284 -1.74 -21.69 -1.65
N ASP A 285 -2.14 -21.42 -0.41
CA ASP A 285 -3.54 -21.22 -0.04
C ASP A 285 -3.64 -19.98 0.86
N GLY A 286 -3.90 -18.83 0.24
CA GLY A 286 -3.88 -17.54 0.93
C GLY A 286 -2.50 -17.20 1.50
N ASP A 287 -2.41 -17.19 2.83
CA ASP A 287 -1.16 -16.95 3.56
C ASP A 287 -0.50 -18.29 4.01
N ASN A 288 -1.17 -19.42 3.76
CA ASN A 288 -0.66 -20.75 4.09
C ASN A 288 0.04 -21.40 2.90
N LEU A 289 0.89 -22.38 3.19
CA LEU A 289 1.51 -23.25 2.21
C LEU A 289 1.08 -24.70 2.45
N LYS A 290 0.86 -25.44 1.37
CA LYS A 290 0.55 -26.88 1.41
C LYS A 290 1.63 -27.63 0.66
N THR A 291 2.03 -28.78 1.17
CA THR A 291 2.96 -29.70 0.50
C THR A 291 2.61 -31.13 0.85
N ASP A 292 2.98 -32.04 -0.02
CA ASP A 292 2.84 -33.46 0.22
C ASP A 292 4.20 -34.06 0.56
N LEU A 293 4.23 -34.88 1.60
CA LEU A 293 5.40 -35.67 1.96
C LEU A 293 5.06 -37.14 1.75
N ASP A 294 5.76 -37.77 0.81
CA ASP A 294 5.67 -39.20 0.59
C ASP A 294 6.34 -39.95 1.74
N VAL A 295 5.59 -40.86 2.36
CA VAL A 295 6.00 -41.67 3.51
C VAL A 295 5.91 -43.14 3.12
N SER A 296 6.92 -43.95 3.43
CA SER A 296 6.85 -45.39 3.19
C SER A 296 6.02 -46.11 4.28
N LEU A 297 5.58 -47.34 4.00
CA LEU A 297 4.79 -48.12 4.96
C LEU A 297 5.54 -48.37 6.28
N ASP A 298 6.86 -48.60 6.24
CA ASP A 298 7.68 -48.79 7.44
C ASP A 298 7.79 -47.49 8.27
N GLU A 299 7.97 -46.34 7.62
CA GLU A 299 7.97 -45.03 8.30
C GLU A 299 6.60 -44.70 8.88
N ALA A 300 5.52 -45.11 8.21
CA ALA A 300 4.16 -44.89 8.72
C ALA A 300 3.91 -45.65 10.04
N LEU A 301 4.43 -46.88 10.14
CA LEU A 301 4.30 -47.75 11.31
C LEU A 301 5.31 -47.38 12.42
N GLY A 302 6.57 -47.13 12.04
CA GLY A 302 7.70 -46.91 12.95
C GLY A 302 7.93 -45.46 13.35
N GLY A 303 7.25 -44.51 12.70
CA GLY A 303 7.49 -43.09 12.85
C GLY A 303 8.42 -42.53 11.78
N ILE A 304 8.40 -41.21 11.62
CA ILE A 304 9.17 -40.47 10.63
C ILE A 304 10.00 -39.38 11.31
N ASN A 305 11.20 -39.16 10.79
CA ASN A 305 12.03 -38.00 11.12
C ASN A 305 12.69 -37.48 9.83
N ARG A 306 11.89 -36.77 9.02
CA ARG A 306 12.35 -36.20 7.74
C ARG A 306 12.37 -34.68 7.81
N THR A 307 13.01 -34.07 6.82
CA THR A 307 13.00 -32.61 6.66
C THR A 307 12.41 -32.21 5.33
N VAL A 308 11.58 -31.17 5.33
CA VAL A 308 11.07 -30.52 4.11
C VAL A 308 11.88 -29.26 3.88
N GLU A 309 12.52 -29.15 2.72
CA GLU A 309 13.19 -27.90 2.32
C GLU A 309 12.15 -26.87 1.86
N HIS A 310 12.22 -25.70 2.49
CA HIS A 310 11.31 -24.57 2.35
C HIS A 310 11.71 -23.64 1.18
N LEU A 311 10.85 -22.68 0.84
CA LEU A 311 11.07 -21.63 -0.17
C LEU A 311 12.30 -20.75 0.11
N ASP A 312 12.73 -20.67 1.37
CA ASP A 312 13.94 -19.94 1.76
C ASP A 312 15.21 -20.81 1.83
N GLY A 313 15.09 -22.11 1.56
CA GLY A 313 16.18 -23.08 1.65
C GLY A 313 16.36 -23.68 3.05
N ARG A 314 15.61 -23.23 4.08
CA ARG A 314 15.66 -23.86 5.40
C ARG A 314 15.04 -25.25 5.35
N LYS A 315 15.59 -26.16 6.16
CA LYS A 315 15.08 -27.53 6.33
C LYS A 315 14.15 -27.58 7.54
N ILE A 316 12.86 -27.74 7.31
CA ILE A 316 11.84 -27.80 8.37
C ILE A 316 11.66 -29.26 8.80
N PRO A 317 11.91 -29.60 10.08
CA PRO A 317 11.80 -30.97 10.55
C PRO A 317 10.33 -31.40 10.70
N VAL A 318 10.00 -32.56 10.14
CA VAL A 318 8.72 -33.26 10.27
C VAL A 318 8.98 -34.57 11.00
N LYS A 319 8.71 -34.55 12.32
CA LYS A 319 8.93 -35.68 13.22
C LYS A 319 7.61 -36.16 13.82
N LEU A 320 7.34 -37.45 13.70
CA LEU A 320 6.24 -38.15 14.37
C LEU A 320 6.76 -39.51 14.84
N ASN A 321 6.45 -39.89 16.07
CA ASN A 321 7.07 -41.07 16.67
C ASN A 321 6.39 -42.38 16.26
N LYS A 322 5.05 -42.43 16.15
CA LYS A 322 4.24 -43.59 15.72
C LYS A 322 2.84 -43.14 15.28
N GLY A 323 2.12 -44.02 14.58
CA GLY A 323 0.69 -43.86 14.32
C GLY A 323 0.37 -42.87 13.19
N ILE A 324 1.19 -42.87 12.13
CA ILE A 324 0.96 -42.01 10.97
C ILE A 324 -0.22 -42.56 10.17
N GLN A 325 -1.25 -41.73 10.01
CA GLN A 325 -2.41 -42.08 9.18
C GLN A 325 -2.21 -41.58 7.74
N PRO A 326 -2.64 -42.33 6.71
CA PRO A 326 -2.68 -41.83 5.35
C PRO A 326 -3.51 -40.54 5.26
N GLY A 327 -2.94 -39.49 4.68
CA GLY A 327 -3.58 -38.17 4.58
C GLY A 327 -3.52 -37.33 5.86
N GLN A 328 -2.87 -37.81 6.92
CA GLN A 328 -2.64 -37.02 8.13
C GLN A 328 -1.86 -35.75 7.78
N VAL A 329 -2.30 -34.62 8.32
CA VAL A 329 -1.66 -33.32 8.08
C VAL A 329 -0.87 -32.88 9.31
N VAL A 330 0.42 -32.61 9.10
CA VAL A 330 1.29 -32.01 10.11
C VAL A 330 1.39 -30.52 9.86
N ILE A 331 1.02 -29.72 10.85
CA ILE A 331 1.06 -28.25 10.76
C ILE A 331 2.38 -27.74 11.34
N LYS A 332 3.08 -26.90 10.57
CA LYS A 332 4.26 -26.15 11.00
C LYS A 332 3.89 -24.67 11.09
N LYS A 333 3.65 -24.23 12.32
CA LYS A 333 3.17 -22.88 12.61
C LYS A 333 4.20 -21.82 12.17
N GLY A 334 3.75 -20.76 11.51
CA GLY A 334 4.59 -19.64 11.08
C GLY A 334 5.52 -19.95 9.90
N GLU A 335 5.40 -21.12 9.28
CA GLU A 335 6.20 -21.52 8.11
C GLU A 335 5.41 -21.41 6.79
N GLY A 336 4.31 -20.64 6.75
CA GLY A 336 3.55 -20.32 5.54
C GLY A 336 4.10 -19.10 4.78
N MET A 337 3.29 -18.54 3.90
CA MET A 337 3.61 -17.29 3.18
C MET A 337 3.51 -16.08 4.11
N PRO A 338 4.36 -15.05 3.92
CA PRO A 338 4.20 -13.78 4.62
C PRO A 338 2.94 -13.06 4.16
N ASN A 339 2.33 -12.32 5.08
CA ASN A 339 1.25 -11.38 4.79
C ASN A 339 1.83 -9.99 4.51
N SER A 340 1.47 -9.39 3.38
CA SER A 340 2.04 -8.10 2.94
C SER A 340 1.66 -6.91 3.81
N LYS A 341 0.62 -7.02 4.64
CA LYS A 341 0.15 -5.94 5.54
C LYS A 341 0.67 -6.10 6.96
N THR A 342 0.62 -7.33 7.50
CA THR A 342 0.98 -7.59 8.90
C THR A 342 2.42 -8.05 9.07
N GLY A 343 3.07 -8.53 8.00
CA GLY A 343 4.41 -9.12 8.05
C GLY A 343 4.46 -10.51 8.70
N MET A 344 3.39 -10.94 9.37
CA MET A 344 3.28 -12.28 9.95
C MET A 344 3.15 -13.32 8.84
N LYS A 345 3.68 -14.52 9.10
CA LYS A 345 3.58 -15.66 8.19
C LYS A 345 2.38 -16.53 8.57
N GLY A 346 1.72 -17.12 7.57
CA GLY A 346 0.77 -18.20 7.82
C GLY A 346 1.48 -19.49 8.20
N ASP A 347 0.82 -20.63 7.98
CA ASP A 347 1.30 -21.95 8.38
C ASP A 347 1.64 -22.83 7.17
N LEU A 348 2.54 -23.80 7.38
CA LEU A 348 2.82 -24.86 6.42
C LEU A 348 2.09 -26.14 6.82
N PHE A 349 1.26 -26.64 5.92
CA PHE A 349 0.52 -27.89 6.04
C PHE A 349 1.26 -28.96 5.23
N VAL A 350 1.76 -29.97 5.92
CA VAL A 350 2.46 -31.12 5.31
C VAL A 350 1.53 -32.32 5.35
N THR A 351 0.97 -32.71 4.22
CA THR A 351 0.11 -33.90 4.09
C THR A 351 0.97 -35.13 3.92
N LEU A 352 0.80 -36.12 4.79
CA LEU A 352 1.55 -37.38 4.75
C LEU A 352 0.86 -38.37 3.82
N LYS A 353 1.49 -38.66 2.68
CA LYS A 353 0.99 -39.62 1.68
C LYS A 353 1.73 -40.94 1.84
N VAL A 354 1.06 -41.92 2.45
CA VAL A 354 1.63 -43.25 2.66
C VAL A 354 1.64 -44.02 1.34
N LYS A 355 2.82 -44.41 0.87
CA LYS A 355 3.02 -45.23 -0.33
C LYS A 355 3.23 -46.68 0.09
N ILE A 356 2.38 -47.56 -0.43
CA ILE A 356 2.53 -49.00 -0.27
C ILE A 356 3.54 -49.48 -1.33
N PRO A 357 4.67 -50.08 -0.94
CA PRO A 357 5.63 -50.61 -1.90
C PRO A 357 5.06 -51.84 -2.63
N PRO A 358 5.60 -52.20 -3.81
CA PRO A 358 5.28 -53.47 -4.43
C PRO A 358 5.75 -54.62 -3.53
N LEU A 359 4.85 -55.50 -3.12
CA LEU A 359 5.11 -56.62 -2.21
C LEU A 359 4.77 -57.94 -2.90
N ALA A 360 5.53 -58.99 -2.59
CA ALA A 360 5.22 -60.34 -3.05
C ALA A 360 4.02 -60.92 -2.27
N GLU A 361 3.26 -61.85 -2.86
CA GLU A 361 2.09 -62.47 -2.23
C GLU A 361 2.40 -63.09 -0.86
N SER A 362 3.59 -63.70 -0.71
CA SER A 362 4.05 -64.30 0.54
C SER A 362 4.26 -63.25 1.64
N GLN A 363 4.72 -62.05 1.28
CA GLN A 363 4.89 -60.94 2.21
C GLN A 363 3.55 -60.31 2.58
N ILE A 364 2.66 -60.15 1.60
CA ILE A 364 1.30 -59.63 1.81
C ILE A 364 0.55 -60.51 2.82
N LYS A 365 0.59 -61.84 2.66
CA LYS A 365 -0.06 -62.78 3.61
C LYS A 365 0.43 -62.60 5.03
N LYS A 366 1.75 -62.51 5.24
CA LYS A 366 2.35 -62.28 6.58
C LYS A 366 1.90 -60.95 7.18
N ILE A 367 1.88 -59.88 6.38
CA ILE A 367 1.44 -58.56 6.83
C ILE A 367 -0.05 -58.58 7.18
N GLN A 368 -0.89 -59.22 6.35
CA GLN A 368 -2.32 -59.36 6.61
C GLN A 368 -2.61 -60.15 7.89
N GLU A 369 -1.86 -61.23 8.13
CA GLU A 369 -1.99 -62.04 9.35
C GLU A 369 -1.68 -61.20 10.61
N ILE A 370 -0.59 -60.44 10.59
CA ILE A 370 -0.21 -59.54 11.70
C ILE A 370 -1.28 -58.46 11.91
N LEU A 371 -1.78 -57.85 10.82
CA LEU A 371 -2.78 -56.77 10.93
C LEU A 371 -4.14 -57.29 11.41
N ARG A 372 -4.54 -58.51 11.04
CA ARG A 372 -5.79 -59.13 11.48
C ARG A 372 -5.75 -59.63 12.91
N SER A 373 -4.59 -60.06 13.42
CA SER A 373 -4.44 -60.47 14.82
C SER A 373 -4.34 -59.28 15.78
N SER A 374 -4.07 -58.09 15.25
CA SER A 374 -3.96 -56.83 16.01
C SER A 374 -5.23 -55.98 16.00
N ALA A 375 -6.26 -56.37 15.24
CA ALA A 375 -7.56 -55.71 15.13
C ALA A 375 -8.60 -56.48 15.94
#